data_AF-A0ABD2NWV1-F1
#
_entry.id   AF-A0ABD2NWV1-F1
#
_cell.length_a   1.000
_cell.length_b   1.000
_cell.length_c   1.000
_cell.angle_alpha   90.00
_cell.angle_beta   90.00
_cell.angle_gamma   90.00
#
_symmetry.space_group_name_H-M   'P 1'
#
loop_
_entity.id
_entity.type
_entity.pdbx_description
1 polymer ?
#
loop_
_entity_poly.entity_id
_entity_poly.type
_entity_poly.pdbx_seq_one_letter_code
_entity_poly.pdbx_strand_id
1 'polypeptide(L)'
;MLRSTLTLYHKDHLDSYRKLQLFLKRNSEGHQPKKAKTFTPEELNKFIKEAPDKKFLLTKVDLIMEIMGACRSIELYAMKIGDIEDYDGALIVNIPFTKIKSPGTHGICCLLLYL
;
A
#
# COMPACT_ATOMS: atom_id res chain seq x y z
N MET A 1 1.12 -7.83 -15.59
CA MET A 1 1.61 -7.34 -16.89
C MET A 1 0.86 -7.96 -18.06
N LEU A 2 1.00 -9.26 -18.38
CA LEU A 2 0.32 -9.88 -19.53
C LEU A 2 -1.21 -9.66 -19.61
N ARG A 3 -1.94 -9.93 -18.52
CA ARG A 3 -3.40 -9.71 -18.47
C ARG A 3 -3.78 -8.26 -18.77
N SER A 4 -3.09 -7.32 -18.12
CA SER A 4 -3.30 -5.88 -18.28
C SER A 4 -3.03 -5.43 -19.71
N THR A 5 -1.97 -5.94 -20.35
CA THR A 5 -1.63 -5.64 -21.74
C THR A 5 -2.71 -6.12 -22.71
N LEU A 6 -3.24 -7.34 -22.54
CA LEU A 6 -4.33 -7.85 -23.36
C LEU A 6 -5.58 -6.97 -23.26
N THR A 7 -5.94 -6.57 -22.04
CA THR A 7 -7.11 -5.71 -21.83
C THR A 7 -6.92 -4.32 -22.43
N LEU A 8 -5.74 -3.74 -22.31
CA LEU A 8 -5.48 -2.37 -22.79
C LEU A 8 -5.39 -2.27 -24.31
N TYR A 9 -4.69 -3.20 -24.97
CA TYR A 9 -4.39 -3.10 -26.40
C TYR A 9 -5.34 -3.89 -27.29
N HIS A 10 -5.83 -5.03 -26.81
CA HIS A 10 -6.66 -5.93 -27.59
C HIS A 10 -8.13 -5.91 -27.16
N LYS A 11 -8.47 -5.19 -26.08
CA LYS A 11 -9.83 -5.17 -25.46
C LYS A 11 -10.37 -6.58 -25.16
N ASP A 12 -9.47 -7.55 -25.04
CA ASP A 12 -9.79 -8.94 -24.82
C ASP A 12 -9.55 -9.34 -23.36
N HIS A 13 -10.42 -10.21 -22.86
CA HIS A 13 -10.31 -10.75 -21.53
C HIS A 13 -9.58 -12.09 -21.58
N LEU A 14 -8.48 -12.22 -20.82
CA LEU A 14 -7.76 -13.51 -20.68
C LEU A 14 -8.67 -14.62 -20.11
N ASP A 15 -9.82 -14.24 -19.55
CA ASP A 15 -10.86 -15.12 -19.00
C ASP A 15 -11.55 -15.99 -20.06
N SER A 16 -11.60 -15.55 -21.31
CA SER A 16 -12.19 -16.32 -22.41
C SER A 16 -11.29 -17.45 -22.93
N TYR A 17 -9.99 -17.44 -22.61
CA TYR A 17 -9.01 -18.38 -23.18
C TYR A 17 -8.57 -19.47 -22.20
N ARG A 18 -9.45 -20.45 -21.94
CA ARG A 18 -9.20 -21.51 -20.94
C ARG A 18 -7.93 -22.34 -21.19
N LYS A 19 -7.60 -22.68 -22.44
CA LYS A 19 -6.36 -23.40 -22.79
C LYS A 19 -5.11 -22.57 -22.45
N LEU A 20 -5.13 -21.28 -22.77
CA LEU A 20 -4.04 -20.35 -22.47
C LEU A 20 -3.84 -20.19 -20.96
N GLN A 21 -4.92 -20.10 -20.19
CA GLN A 21 -4.82 -20.04 -18.73
C GLN A 21 -4.15 -21.27 -18.12
N LEU A 22 -4.53 -22.47 -18.58
CA LEU A 22 -3.92 -23.71 -18.13
C LEU A 22 -2.44 -23.78 -18.49
N PHE A 23 -2.10 -23.35 -19.71
CA PHE A 23 -0.71 -23.25 -20.15
C PHE A 23 0.10 -22.28 -19.27
N LEU A 24 -0.41 -21.08 -19.01
CA LEU A 24 0.27 -20.10 -18.16
C LEU A 24 0.43 -20.58 -16.71
N LYS A 25 -0.56 -21.30 -16.16
CA LYS A 25 -0.47 -21.89 -14.81
C LYS A 25 0.64 -22.94 -14.74
N ARG A 26 0.68 -23.87 -15.69
CA ARG A 26 1.72 -24.91 -15.75
C ARG A 26 3.12 -24.33 -15.90
N ASN A 27 3.29 -23.33 -16.77
CA ASN A 27 4.58 -22.65 -16.92
C ASN A 27 4.98 -21.77 -15.73
N SER A 28 4.03 -21.44 -14.86
CA SER A 28 4.29 -20.72 -13.61
C SER A 28 4.60 -21.65 -12.44
N GLU A 29 4.49 -22.98 -12.61
CA GLU A 29 4.88 -23.93 -11.57
C GLU A 29 6.37 -23.79 -11.27
N GLY A 30 6.72 -23.65 -9.99
CA GLY A 30 8.10 -23.38 -9.57
C GLY A 30 8.57 -21.93 -9.76
N HIS A 31 7.75 -21.05 -10.35
CA HIS A 31 8.10 -19.62 -10.42
C HIS A 31 8.12 -19.01 -9.02
N GLN A 32 9.30 -18.58 -8.58
CA GLN A 32 9.45 -17.77 -7.39
C GLN A 32 9.25 -16.31 -7.77
N PRO A 33 8.17 -15.65 -7.31
CA PRO A 33 7.94 -14.25 -7.63
C PRO A 33 9.10 -13.42 -7.08
N LYS A 34 9.62 -12.51 -7.91
CA LYS A 34 10.63 -11.55 -7.48
C LYS A 34 10.03 -10.64 -6.41
N LYS A 35 10.33 -10.91 -5.14
CA LYS A 35 9.94 -10.04 -4.03
C LYS A 35 10.76 -8.76 -4.08
N ALA A 36 10.14 -7.63 -3.77
CA ALA A 36 10.86 -6.40 -3.54
C ALA A 36 11.77 -6.57 -2.31
N LYS A 37 12.91 -5.87 -2.29
CA LYS A 37 13.72 -5.78 -1.07
C LYS A 37 12.89 -5.05 -0.03
N THR A 38 12.82 -5.60 1.17
CA THR A 38 12.15 -5.01 2.33
C THR A 38 13.20 -4.44 3.25
N PHE A 39 12.93 -3.29 3.85
CA PHE A 39 13.79 -2.72 4.89
C PHE A 39 13.74 -3.56 6.16
N THR A 40 14.87 -3.67 6.86
CA THR A 40 14.89 -4.22 8.22
C THR A 40 14.47 -3.15 9.25
N PRO A 41 14.03 -3.55 10.46
CA PRO A 41 13.73 -2.60 11.53
C PRO A 41 14.91 -1.68 11.88
N GLU A 42 16.15 -2.17 11.77
CA GLU A 42 17.36 -1.40 12.04
C GLU A 42 17.61 -0.35 10.96
N GLU A 43 17.47 -0.74 9.68
CA GLU A 43 17.58 0.19 8.54
C GLU A 43 16.54 1.29 8.62
N LEU A 44 15.31 0.93 8.99
CA LEU A 44 14.22 1.87 9.19
C LEU A 44 14.50 2.85 10.33
N ASN A 45 14.87 2.34 11.50
CA ASN A 45 15.19 3.17 12.67
C ASN A 45 16.36 4.12 12.37
N LYS A 46 17.37 3.62 11.66
CA LYS A 46 18.50 4.43 11.20
C LYS A 46 18.02 5.57 10.30
N PHE A 47 17.17 5.27 9.32
CA PHE A 47 16.60 6.27 8.43
C PHE A 47 15.79 7.34 9.19
N ILE A 48 14.90 6.93 10.09
CA ILE A 48 14.07 7.86 10.87
C ILE A 48 14.93 8.76 11.76
N LYS A 49 15.99 8.23 12.39
CA LYS A 49 16.84 9.00 13.31
C LYS A 49 17.88 9.87 12.62
N GLU A 50 18.56 9.34 11.60
CA GLU A 50 19.77 9.95 11.04
C GLU A 50 19.52 10.75 9.76
N ALA A 51 18.44 10.46 9.01
CA ALA A 51 18.21 11.18 7.75
C ALA A 51 17.84 12.65 8.01
N PRO A 52 18.32 13.61 7.19
CA PRO A 52 18.04 15.03 7.41
C PRO A 52 16.60 15.41 7.10
N ASP A 53 15.90 16.01 8.06
CA ASP A 53 14.48 16.40 7.91
C ASP A 53 14.26 17.40 6.79
N LYS A 54 15.21 18.31 6.55
CA LYS A 54 15.15 19.28 5.44
C LYS A 54 14.90 18.63 4.07
N LYS A 55 15.26 17.36 3.90
CA LYS A 55 15.07 16.61 2.66
C LYS A 55 14.01 15.51 2.77
N PHE A 56 13.88 14.90 3.94
CA PHE A 56 13.11 13.66 4.11
C PHE A 56 11.96 13.77 5.12
N LEU A 57 11.62 14.98 5.61
CA LEU A 57 10.55 15.15 6.60
C LEU A 57 9.25 14.47 6.18
N LEU A 58 8.76 14.75 4.96
CA LEU A 58 7.54 14.15 4.45
C LEU A 58 7.66 12.63 4.38
N THR A 59 8.74 12.11 3.82
CA THR A 59 8.98 10.66 3.69
C THR A 59 9.05 9.96 5.05
N LYS A 60 9.60 10.61 6.08
CA LYS A 60 9.60 10.06 7.44
C LYS A 60 8.20 10.00 8.03
N VAL A 61 7.41 11.07 7.84
CA VAL A 61 6.01 11.12 8.29
C VAL A 61 5.19 10.05 7.57
N ASP A 62 5.28 9.98 6.24
CA ASP A 62 4.61 8.96 5.43
C ASP A 62 4.96 7.55 5.90
N LEU A 63 6.24 7.28 6.13
CA LEU A 63 6.73 5.99 6.59
C LEU A 63 6.17 5.59 7.96
N ILE A 64 6.11 6.53 8.91
CA ILE A 64 5.52 6.28 10.25
C ILE A 64 4.02 5.97 10.10
N MET A 65 3.32 6.74 9.27
CA MET A 65 1.91 6.53 8.97
C MET A 65 1.63 5.18 8.29
N GLU A 66 2.47 4.77 7.34
CA GLU A 66 2.36 3.47 6.66
C GLU A 66 2.57 2.31 7.63
N ILE A 67 3.59 2.39 8.49
CA ILE A 67 3.93 1.31 9.43
C ILE A 67 2.87 1.16 10.51
N MET A 68 2.41 2.27 11.07
CA MET A 68 1.44 2.24 12.16
C MET A 68 0.04 1.92 11.62
N GLY A 69 -0.32 2.43 10.45
CA GLY A 69 -1.70 2.37 9.92
C GLY A 69 -1.94 1.30 8.88
N ALA A 70 -0.89 0.65 8.38
CA ALA A 70 -0.95 -0.28 7.25
C ALA A 70 -1.69 0.32 6.04
N CYS A 71 -1.61 1.64 5.86
CA CYS A 71 -2.31 2.36 4.81
C CYS A 71 -1.61 2.21 3.45
N ARG A 72 -2.38 2.20 2.37
CA ARG A 72 -1.85 2.20 1.01
C ARG A 72 -1.49 3.62 0.58
N SER A 73 -0.54 3.76 -0.36
CA SER A 73 -0.14 5.08 -0.89
C SER A 73 -1.32 5.90 -1.47
N ILE A 74 -2.36 5.24 -1.99
CA ILE A 74 -3.56 5.94 -2.47
C ILE A 74 -4.46 6.44 -1.33
N GLU A 75 -4.46 5.75 -0.20
CA GLU A 75 -5.21 6.14 1.01
C GLU A 75 -4.49 7.32 1.68
N LEU A 76 -3.15 7.29 1.76
CA LEU A 76 -2.33 8.42 2.19
C LEU A 76 -2.53 9.66 1.32
N TYR A 77 -2.49 9.49 -0.01
CA TYR A 77 -2.70 10.60 -0.93
C TYR A 77 -4.09 11.24 -0.81
N ALA A 78 -5.11 10.44 -0.49
CA ALA A 78 -6.48 10.93 -0.36
C ALA A 78 -6.79 11.60 0.99
N MET A 79 -5.89 11.45 1.97
CA MET A 79 -6.03 11.97 3.33
C MET A 79 -6.02 13.49 3.35
N LYS A 80 -6.92 14.09 4.14
CA LYS A 80 -7.04 15.53 4.30
C LYS A 80 -6.75 15.92 5.74
N ILE A 81 -6.47 17.21 5.95
CA ILE A 81 -6.25 17.79 7.29
C ILE A 81 -7.47 17.56 8.19
N GLY A 82 -8.68 17.61 7.63
CA GLY A 82 -9.92 17.35 8.39
C GLY A 82 -10.11 15.89 8.82
N ASP A 83 -9.27 14.97 8.32
CA ASP A 83 -9.28 13.56 8.73
C ASP A 83 -8.32 13.31 9.91
N ILE A 84 -7.61 14.34 10.39
CA ILE A 84 -6.63 14.27 11.46
C ILE A 84 -7.16 15.01 12.69
N GLU A 85 -7.23 14.29 13.81
CA GLU A 85 -7.61 14.83 15.11
C GLU A 85 -6.40 14.76 16.05
N ASP A 86 -5.99 15.92 16.55
CA ASP A 86 -4.88 16.05 17.48
C ASP A 86 -5.41 16.06 18.92
N TYR A 87 -4.98 15.08 19.70
CA TYR A 87 -5.23 14.97 21.12
C TYR A 87 -3.90 15.10 21.87
N ASP A 88 -3.96 15.53 23.12
CA ASP A 88 -2.76 15.66 23.96
C ASP A 88 -2.03 14.32 24.10
N GLY A 89 -0.91 14.19 23.39
CA GLY A 89 -0.10 12.97 23.32
C GLY A 89 -0.60 11.88 22.36
N ALA A 90 -1.63 12.14 21.54
CA ALA A 90 -2.12 11.17 20.55
C ALA A 90 -2.66 11.83 19.27
N LEU A 91 -2.20 11.37 18.11
CA LEU A 91 -2.83 11.71 16.84
C LEU A 91 -3.81 10.62 16.43
N ILE A 92 -5.09 10.97 16.25
CA ILE A 92 -6.09 10.10 15.63
C ILE A 92 -6.20 10.46 14.15
N VAL A 93 -5.99 9.48 13.28
CA VAL A 93 -6.09 9.67 11.84
C VAL A 93 -7.14 8.76 11.25
N ASN A 94 -8.12 9.38 10.59
CA ASN A 94 -9.19 8.72 9.85
C ASN A 94 -8.70 8.42 8.42
N ILE A 95 -8.44 7.15 8.12
CA ILE A 95 -7.95 6.77 6.79
C ILE A 95 -9.14 6.74 5.81
N PRO A 96 -9.12 7.56 4.73
CA PRO A 96 -10.21 7.59 3.77
C PRO A 96 -10.25 6.30 2.94
N PHE A 97 -11.43 5.69 2.87
CA PHE A 97 -11.63 4.47 2.08
C PHE A 97 -11.39 4.70 0.59
N THR A 98 -10.56 3.84 -0.01
CA THR A 98 -10.55 3.66 -1.46
C THR A 98 -11.39 2.44 -1.83
N LYS A 99 -12.41 2.63 -2.67
CA LYS A 99 -13.36 1.57 -3.07
C LYS A 99 -12.62 0.35 -3.62
N ILE A 100 -12.63 -0.75 -2.87
CA ILE A 100 -12.44 -2.10 -3.42
C ILE A 100 -13.83 -2.59 -3.84
N LYS A 101 -13.95 -3.28 -4.98
CA LYS A 101 -15.21 -3.76 -5.60
C LYS A 101 -16.05 -4.75 -4.75
N SER A 102 -15.76 -4.94 -3.47
CA SER A 102 -16.50 -5.85 -2.58
C SER A 102 -17.03 -5.10 -1.35
N PRO A 103 -18.35 -5.13 -1.08
CA PRO A 103 -18.94 -4.54 0.11
C PRO A 103 -18.71 -5.50 1.28
N GLY A 104 -17.89 -5.10 2.25
CA GLY A 104 -17.69 -5.91 3.45
C GLY A 104 -16.30 -5.71 4.01
N THR A 105 -16.12 -4.62 4.75
CA THR A 105 -15.64 -4.57 6.14
C THR A 105 -15.41 -3.09 6.43
N HIS A 106 -16.25 -2.50 7.28
CA HIS A 106 -16.06 -1.14 7.79
C HIS A 106 -14.90 -1.15 8.78
N GLY A 107 -13.67 -1.23 8.26
CA GLY A 107 -12.46 -1.09 9.06
C GLY A 107 -12.12 0.37 9.19
N ILE A 108 -12.71 1.06 10.17
CA ILE A 108 -12.10 2.28 10.69
C ILE A 108 -10.80 1.81 11.35
N CYS A 109 -9.68 1.93 10.64
CA CYS A 109 -8.38 1.75 11.24
C CYS A 109 -8.03 3.09 11.88
N CYS A 110 -8.49 3.30 13.12
CA CYS A 110 -8.04 4.40 13.96
C CYS A 110 -6.57 4.16 14.28
N LEU A 111 -5.72 4.98 13.69
CA LEU A 111 -4.34 5.12 14.12
C LEU A 111 -4.32 5.93 15.42
N LEU A 112 -3.81 5.36 16.51
CA LEU A 112 -3.38 6.12 17.68
C LEU A 112 -1.86 6.23 17.61
N LEU A 113 -1.37 7.38 17.15
CA LEU A 113 0.06 7.68 17.23
C LEU A 113 0.33 8.35 18.56
N TYR A 114 0.94 7.61 19.49
CA TYR A 114 1.51 8.22 20.70
C TYR A 114 2.78 8.99 20.29
N LEU A 115 2.75 10.32 20.47
CA LEU A 115 3.87 11.22 20.20
C LEU A 115 4.71 11.45 21.46
#